data_AF-A0A2J8S329-F1
#
_entry.id   AF-A0A2J8S329-F1
#
_cell.length_a   1.000
_cell.length_b   1.000
_cell.length_c   1.000
_cell.angle_alpha   90.00
_cell.angle_beta   90.00
_cell.angle_gamma   90.00
#
_symmetry.space_group_name_H-M   'P 1'
#
loop_
_entity.id
_entity.type
_entity.pdbx_description
1 polymer ?
#
loop_
_entity_poly.entity_id
_entity_poly.type
_entity_poly.pdbx_seq_one_letter_code
_entity_poly.pdbx_strand_id
1 'polypeptide(L)'
;MRKISNHGSLRVAKVAYPLGLCVGLFIYVAYIKWHRATTTQAFFSITRAAPGAQWGQQAHSPLGTAADGHEVFYGIMFDAGSTGTRVHIFQFTRPPRETPTLTHETFKALKPGLSAYADDVEKSAQGIQELLDVAKQDIPFDFWKATPLVLKATAGLRLLPGEKAQKLLQKVKEVFKASPFLVGDDCVSIMNGTDEGVSAWITINFLTAKDGKELVSPCLSPSFKGEWEHAEVTYRVSGQKAAASLHELCAARVSEVLQNRVHRTEEVKHVDFYAFSYYYDLAAGVGLIDAEKGGSLVVGDFEIAAKYVCRTLETQPQSGPFACMDLTYVSLLLQEFGFPRSKVLKLTRKIDNVETSWALGAIFHYIDSLNRQKSPAS
;
A
#
# COMPACT_ATOMS: atom_id res chain seq x y z
N MET A 1 18.28 -65.52 -55.85
CA MET A 1 17.24 -65.38 -56.90
C MET A 1 16.04 -64.65 -56.31
N ARG A 2 15.54 -63.67 -57.08
CA ARG A 2 14.25 -62.94 -56.98
C ARG A 2 14.00 -61.94 -55.83
N LYS A 3 14.39 -60.69 -56.15
CA LYS A 3 13.65 -59.41 -55.98
C LYS A 3 12.15 -59.55 -55.69
N ILE A 4 11.63 -58.76 -54.74
CA ILE A 4 10.55 -57.78 -54.99
C ILE A 4 10.87 -56.49 -54.22
N SER A 5 10.77 -55.39 -54.95
CA SER A 5 10.90 -53.99 -54.55
C SER A 5 9.51 -53.43 -54.28
N ASN A 6 9.33 -52.54 -53.30
CA ASN A 6 8.74 -51.24 -53.65
C ASN A 6 8.98 -50.12 -52.62
N HIS A 7 9.30 -48.96 -53.20
CA HIS A 7 9.49 -47.66 -52.61
C HIS A 7 8.19 -47.06 -52.05
N GLY A 8 8.34 -46.20 -51.04
CA GLY A 8 7.31 -45.26 -50.59
C GLY A 8 7.91 -44.09 -49.82
N SER A 9 8.62 -43.22 -50.53
CA SER A 9 9.05 -41.90 -50.03
C SER A 9 7.87 -40.95 -50.03
N LEU A 10 7.45 -40.46 -48.86
CA LEU A 10 6.46 -39.38 -48.75
C LEU A 10 7.18 -38.08 -48.41
N ARG A 11 7.44 -37.29 -49.46
CA ARG A 11 7.72 -35.86 -49.38
C ARG A 11 6.44 -35.16 -48.91
N VAL A 12 6.48 -34.49 -47.75
CA VAL A 12 5.43 -33.54 -47.37
C VAL A 12 5.70 -32.24 -48.11
N ALA A 13 4.80 -31.92 -49.05
CA ALA A 13 4.79 -30.66 -49.78
C ALA A 13 4.41 -29.51 -48.83
N LYS A 14 5.19 -28.42 -48.86
CA LYS A 14 4.81 -27.12 -48.33
C LYS A 14 3.62 -26.59 -49.15
N VAL A 15 2.41 -26.84 -48.69
CA VAL A 15 1.20 -26.15 -49.17
C VAL A 15 0.90 -25.03 -48.19
N ALA A 16 0.89 -23.82 -48.75
CA ALA A 16 0.67 -22.56 -48.05
C ALA A 16 -0.64 -22.57 -47.24
N TYR A 17 -0.58 -22.01 -46.04
CA TYR A 17 -1.72 -21.81 -45.15
C TYR A 17 -2.10 -20.31 -45.13
N PRO A 18 -2.74 -19.74 -46.18
CA PRO A 18 -3.23 -18.36 -46.11
C PRO A 18 -4.63 -18.25 -45.48
N LEU A 19 -5.31 -19.37 -45.16
CA LEU A 19 -6.68 -19.34 -44.63
C LEU A 19 -6.76 -19.19 -43.10
N GLY A 20 -5.71 -19.55 -42.35
CA GLY A 20 -5.72 -19.48 -40.88
C GLY A 20 -5.54 -18.06 -40.31
N LEU A 21 -4.74 -17.23 -40.99
CA LEU A 21 -4.48 -15.84 -40.55
C LEU A 21 -5.69 -14.93 -40.79
N CYS A 22 -6.45 -15.12 -41.87
CA CYS A 22 -7.65 -14.34 -42.13
C CYS A 22 -8.77 -14.65 -41.13
N VAL A 23 -8.98 -15.92 -40.78
CA VAL A 23 -10.00 -16.31 -39.79
C VAL A 23 -9.66 -15.78 -38.39
N GLY A 24 -8.39 -15.81 -37.99
CA GLY A 24 -7.93 -15.21 -36.73
C GLY A 24 -8.12 -13.70 -36.65
N LEU A 25 -7.86 -12.98 -37.75
CA LEU A 25 -8.04 -11.52 -37.81
C LEU A 25 -9.53 -11.11 -37.81
N PHE A 26 -10.40 -11.90 -38.46
CA PHE A 26 -11.85 -11.64 -38.43
C PHE A 26 -12.46 -11.86 -37.04
N ILE A 27 -12.03 -12.90 -36.31
CA ILE A 27 -12.48 -13.15 -34.94
C ILE A 27 -12.00 -12.03 -34.00
N TYR A 28 -10.75 -11.58 -34.16
CA TYR A 28 -10.19 -10.48 -33.36
C TYR A 28 -10.87 -9.13 -33.63
N VAL A 29 -11.17 -8.80 -34.89
CA VAL A 29 -11.90 -7.57 -35.25
C VAL A 29 -13.37 -7.63 -34.83
N ALA A 30 -14.03 -8.80 -34.91
CA ALA A 30 -15.37 -9.00 -34.40
C ALA A 30 -15.43 -8.84 -32.87
N TYR A 31 -14.43 -9.37 -32.16
CA TYR A 31 -14.29 -9.21 -30.70
C TYR A 31 -14.12 -7.73 -30.28
N ILE A 32 -13.24 -6.98 -30.98
CA ILE A 32 -13.05 -5.53 -30.71
C ILE A 32 -14.32 -4.73 -31.02
N LYS A 33 -15.04 -5.04 -32.11
CA LYS A 33 -16.30 -4.36 -32.46
C LYS A 33 -17.43 -4.70 -31.48
N TRP A 34 -17.51 -5.94 -31.02
CA TRP A 34 -18.50 -6.37 -30.01
C TRP A 34 -18.27 -5.63 -28.68
N HIS A 35 -17.02 -5.59 -28.19
CA HIS A 35 -16.70 -4.90 -26.93
C HIS A 35 -16.79 -3.37 -27.01
N ARG A 36 -16.60 -2.74 -28.18
CA ARG A 36 -16.90 -1.31 -28.35
C ARG A 36 -18.40 -1.02 -28.41
N ALA A 37 -19.23 -1.93 -28.92
CA ALA A 37 -20.67 -1.75 -28.99
C ALA A 37 -21.38 -1.92 -27.62
N THR A 38 -20.84 -2.77 -26.74
CA THR A 38 -21.41 -2.96 -25.38
C THR A 38 -21.18 -1.74 -24.47
N THR A 39 -20.07 -1.01 -24.67
CA THR A 39 -19.76 0.20 -23.88
C THR A 39 -20.65 1.39 -24.25
N THR A 40 -21.16 1.46 -25.49
CA THR A 40 -22.01 2.58 -25.94
C THR A 40 -23.50 2.38 -25.60
N GLN A 41 -23.94 1.15 -25.33
CA GLN A 41 -25.33 0.85 -24.93
C GLN A 41 -25.59 0.94 -23.41
N ALA A 42 -24.54 0.91 -22.58
CA ALA A 42 -24.66 1.15 -21.14
C ALA A 42 -24.84 2.64 -20.78
N PHE A 43 -24.50 3.56 -21.69
CA PHE A 43 -24.56 5.01 -21.45
C PHE A 43 -25.87 5.70 -21.91
N PHE A 44 -26.78 5.00 -22.59
CA PHE A 44 -28.00 5.60 -23.17
C PHE A 44 -29.34 5.01 -22.69
N SER A 45 -29.33 4.11 -21.70
CA SER A 45 -30.57 3.46 -21.20
C SER A 45 -31.12 4.00 -19.87
N ILE A 46 -30.68 5.17 -19.38
CA ILE A 46 -31.31 5.82 -18.21
C ILE A 46 -31.67 7.28 -18.53
N THR A 47 -32.33 7.53 -19.66
CA THR A 47 -33.02 8.80 -19.92
C THR A 47 -34.27 8.59 -20.78
N ARG A 48 -35.30 7.95 -20.21
CA ARG A 48 -36.73 8.24 -20.51
C ARG A 48 -37.69 7.39 -19.67
N ALA A 49 -38.23 7.99 -18.61
CA ALA A 49 -39.60 7.79 -18.16
C ALA A 49 -40.05 9.11 -17.50
N ALA A 50 -41.20 9.63 -17.94
CA ALA A 50 -41.77 10.91 -17.54
C ALA A 50 -42.65 10.77 -16.25
N PRO A 51 -43.51 11.74 -15.89
CA PRO A 51 -43.25 12.83 -14.95
C PRO A 51 -44.10 12.75 -13.66
N GLY A 52 -43.65 13.42 -12.60
CA GLY A 52 -44.51 13.87 -11.49
C GLY A 52 -44.40 13.06 -10.20
N ALA A 53 -43.65 13.60 -9.23
CA ALA A 53 -43.93 13.49 -7.80
C ALA A 53 -43.06 14.51 -7.06
N GLN A 54 -43.69 15.59 -6.64
CA GLN A 54 -43.12 16.60 -5.76
C GLN A 54 -43.03 16.00 -4.37
N TRP A 55 -41.83 15.73 -3.87
CA TRP A 55 -41.60 15.56 -2.44
C TRP A 55 -40.29 16.26 -2.07
N GLY A 56 -40.41 17.28 -1.23
CA GLY A 56 -39.27 18.05 -0.75
C GLY A 56 -38.29 17.16 0.01
N GLN A 57 -37.01 17.32 -0.29
CA GLN A 57 -35.94 16.91 0.61
C GLN A 57 -34.98 18.08 0.76
N GLN A 58 -34.94 18.59 1.98
CA GLN A 58 -33.81 19.36 2.50
C GLN A 58 -32.54 18.56 2.22
N ALA A 59 -31.68 19.11 1.37
CA ALA A 59 -30.31 18.66 1.25
C ALA A 59 -29.58 19.04 2.55
N HIS A 60 -29.30 18.05 3.38
CA HIS A 60 -28.24 18.17 4.37
C HIS A 60 -26.90 18.20 3.60
N SER A 61 -26.28 19.37 3.51
CA SER A 61 -24.90 19.53 3.02
C SER A 61 -23.94 18.86 4.00
N PRO A 62 -23.05 17.94 3.58
CA PRO A 62 -21.94 17.50 4.39
C PRO A 62 -20.67 18.27 4.03
N LEU A 63 -19.89 18.55 5.07
CA LEU A 63 -18.57 19.19 5.08
C LEU A 63 -18.57 20.73 4.93
N GLY A 64 -18.08 21.39 5.98
CA GLY A 64 -18.06 22.85 6.08
C GLY A 64 -17.12 23.46 5.05
N THR A 65 -17.69 23.90 3.93
CA THR A 65 -17.01 24.77 2.97
C THR A 65 -16.76 26.12 3.61
N ALA A 66 -15.50 26.54 3.71
CA ALA A 66 -15.19 27.95 4.00
C ALA A 66 -15.77 28.83 2.88
N ALA A 67 -16.05 30.09 3.19
CA ALA A 67 -16.73 31.05 2.30
C ALA A 67 -16.04 31.31 0.93
N ASP A 68 -14.90 30.67 0.66
CA ASP A 68 -14.04 30.84 -0.51
C ASP A 68 -13.80 29.52 -1.28
N GLY A 69 -14.60 28.47 -1.04
CA GLY A 69 -14.47 27.18 -1.75
C GLY A 69 -13.32 26.28 -1.27
N HIS A 70 -12.64 26.68 -0.18
CA HIS A 70 -11.65 25.86 0.50
C HIS A 70 -12.34 24.87 1.45
N GLU A 71 -11.91 23.62 1.41
CA GLU A 71 -12.33 22.57 2.33
C GLU A 71 -11.53 22.68 3.62
N VAL A 72 -12.21 22.68 4.76
CA VAL A 72 -11.59 22.65 6.09
C VAL A 72 -11.89 21.30 6.72
N PHE A 73 -10.87 20.64 7.26
CA PHE A 73 -11.05 19.38 7.97
C PHE A 73 -10.02 19.22 9.09
N TYR A 74 -10.28 18.28 9.99
CA TYR A 74 -9.51 18.09 11.21
C TYR A 74 -9.08 16.64 11.36
N GLY A 75 -8.07 16.39 12.17
CA GLY A 75 -7.69 15.05 12.61
C GLY A 75 -7.15 15.07 14.04
N ILE A 76 -7.53 14.07 14.84
CA ILE A 76 -7.06 13.92 16.22
C ILE A 76 -6.16 12.69 16.30
N MET A 77 -4.89 12.91 16.67
CA MET A 77 -3.91 11.86 16.87
C MET A 77 -3.43 11.83 18.31
N PHE A 78 -3.64 10.71 18.97
CA PHE A 78 -3.04 10.40 20.26
C PHE A 78 -1.74 9.63 20.06
N ASP A 79 -0.64 10.18 20.57
CA ASP A 79 0.65 9.49 20.69
C ASP A 79 0.80 8.94 22.10
N ALA A 80 0.65 7.61 22.25
CA ALA A 80 0.89 6.93 23.51
C ALA A 80 2.35 6.46 23.61
N GLY A 81 3.21 7.39 24.03
CA GLY A 81 4.61 7.16 24.33
C GLY A 81 4.84 6.43 25.66
N SER A 82 6.07 5.93 25.85
CA SER A 82 6.48 5.28 27.10
C SER A 82 6.42 6.21 28.32
N THR A 83 6.81 7.48 28.14
CA THR A 83 6.93 8.46 29.23
C THR A 83 5.68 9.33 29.41
N GLY A 84 4.74 9.31 28.47
CA GLY A 84 3.61 10.23 28.44
C GLY A 84 2.69 9.96 27.25
N THR A 85 1.44 10.34 27.39
CA THR A 85 0.44 10.30 26.32
C THR A 85 0.14 11.73 25.87
N ARG A 86 0.12 11.94 24.55
CA ARG A 86 -0.05 13.25 23.93
C ARG A 86 -1.27 13.22 23.02
N VAL A 87 -1.93 14.36 22.85
CA VAL A 87 -2.92 14.58 21.79
C VAL A 87 -2.43 15.71 20.90
N HIS A 88 -2.56 15.47 19.61
CA HIS A 88 -2.38 16.44 18.54
C HIS A 88 -3.73 16.60 17.84
N ILE A 89 -4.21 17.84 17.74
CA ILE A 89 -5.37 18.21 16.94
C ILE A 89 -4.84 19.02 15.78
N PHE A 90 -4.98 18.48 14.58
CA PHE A 90 -4.53 19.12 13.36
C PHE A 90 -5.72 19.71 12.62
N GLN A 91 -5.60 20.97 12.21
CA GLN A 91 -6.52 21.62 11.30
C GLN A 91 -5.86 21.76 9.93
N PHE A 92 -6.57 21.33 8.89
CA PHE A 92 -6.14 21.42 7.50
C PHE A 92 -7.06 22.30 6.69
N THR A 93 -6.49 22.96 5.70
CA THR A 93 -7.23 23.58 4.60
C THR A 93 -6.78 22.99 3.27
N ARG A 94 -7.73 22.68 2.40
CA ARG A 94 -7.49 22.17 1.05
C ARG A 94 -8.17 23.08 0.03
N PRO A 95 -7.39 23.82 -0.79
CA PRO A 95 -7.92 24.46 -1.99
C PRO A 95 -8.39 23.42 -3.01
N PRO A 96 -9.31 23.78 -3.93
CA PRO A 96 -9.76 22.86 -4.97
C PRO A 96 -8.59 22.33 -5.81
N ARG A 97 -8.43 21.00 -5.85
CA ARG A 97 -7.38 20.28 -6.61
C ARG A 97 -5.94 20.55 -6.15
N GLU A 98 -5.74 21.02 -4.92
CA GLU A 98 -4.42 21.20 -4.32
C GLU A 98 -4.22 20.28 -3.12
N THR A 99 -2.98 20.14 -2.67
CA THR A 99 -2.65 19.38 -1.46
C THR A 99 -3.15 20.09 -0.21
N PRO A 100 -3.67 19.36 0.79
CA PRO A 100 -3.96 19.93 2.09
C PRO A 100 -2.74 20.61 2.70
N THR A 101 -2.95 21.74 3.37
CA THR A 101 -1.93 22.41 4.17
C THR A 101 -2.35 22.38 5.64
N LEU A 102 -1.40 22.12 6.53
CA LEU A 102 -1.63 22.24 7.97
C LEU A 102 -1.63 23.72 8.34
N THR A 103 -2.77 24.21 8.83
CA THR A 103 -2.92 25.61 9.22
C THR A 103 -2.74 25.82 10.72
N HIS A 104 -3.14 24.84 11.53
CA HIS A 104 -3.04 24.92 12.98
C HIS A 104 -2.83 23.55 13.61
N GLU A 105 -2.07 23.51 14.70
CA GLU A 105 -1.88 22.35 15.56
C GLU A 105 -2.13 22.76 17.02
N THR A 106 -3.07 22.06 17.68
CA THR A 106 -3.23 22.12 19.13
C THR A 106 -2.59 20.89 19.76
N PHE A 107 -1.70 21.11 20.73
CA PHE A 107 -0.92 20.07 21.39
C PHE A 107 -1.11 20.06 22.90
N LYS A 108 -1.35 18.87 23.48
CA LYS A 108 -1.37 18.66 24.94
C LYS A 108 -0.72 17.32 25.29
N ALA A 109 0.06 17.30 26.38
CA ALA A 109 0.72 16.09 26.88
C ALA A 109 0.39 15.86 28.35
N LEU A 110 0.24 14.58 28.72
CA LEU A 110 0.09 14.10 30.09
C LEU A 110 1.21 13.13 30.47
N LYS A 111 1.50 13.09 31.77
CA LYS A 111 2.39 12.12 32.41
C LYS A 111 1.69 11.53 33.64
N PRO A 112 1.88 10.25 33.97
CA PRO A 112 2.67 9.26 33.23
C PRO A 112 1.97 8.79 31.94
N GLY A 113 2.72 8.08 31.08
CA GLY A 113 2.18 7.51 29.83
C GLY A 113 1.28 6.31 30.06
N LEU A 114 0.57 5.89 29.01
CA LEU A 114 -0.46 4.85 29.11
C LEU A 114 0.07 3.53 29.73
N SER A 115 1.31 3.16 29.43
CA SER A 115 1.95 1.94 29.96
C SER A 115 2.04 1.87 31.49
N ALA A 116 2.06 3.01 32.18
CA ALA A 116 2.09 3.06 33.64
C ALA A 116 0.78 2.55 34.29
N TYR A 117 -0.30 2.48 33.51
CA TYR A 117 -1.61 1.99 33.94
C TYR A 117 -1.87 0.54 33.54
N ALA A 118 -0.84 -0.22 33.11
CA ALA A 118 -0.99 -1.60 32.66
C ALA A 118 -1.56 -2.55 33.74
N ASP A 119 -1.38 -2.21 35.02
CA ASP A 119 -1.91 -2.96 36.16
C ASP A 119 -3.24 -2.40 36.69
N ASP A 120 -3.65 -1.21 36.27
CA ASP A 120 -4.87 -0.53 36.70
C ASP A 120 -5.49 0.21 35.50
N VAL A 121 -6.06 -0.58 34.59
CA VAL A 121 -6.55 -0.13 33.29
C VAL A 121 -7.67 0.91 33.41
N GLU A 122 -8.47 0.87 34.47
CA GLU A 122 -9.56 1.84 34.68
C GLU A 122 -9.02 3.26 34.86
N LYS A 123 -7.89 3.44 35.54
CA LYS A 123 -7.25 4.76 35.69
C LYS A 123 -6.76 5.35 34.37
N SER A 124 -6.53 4.53 33.34
CA SER A 124 -6.08 5.03 32.04
C SER A 124 -7.15 5.86 31.34
N ALA A 125 -8.44 5.63 31.63
CA ALA A 125 -9.54 6.32 30.97
C ALA A 125 -9.58 7.82 31.30
N GLN A 126 -9.26 8.20 32.53
CA GLN A 126 -9.31 9.60 32.97
C GLN A 126 -8.35 10.48 32.16
N GLY A 127 -7.10 10.05 31.97
CA GLY A 127 -6.12 10.81 31.19
C GLY A 127 -6.49 10.90 29.71
N ILE A 128 -7.10 9.85 29.14
CA ILE A 128 -7.61 9.89 27.77
C ILE A 128 -8.79 10.86 27.66
N GLN A 129 -9.70 10.88 28.64
CA GLN A 129 -10.83 11.79 28.65
C GLN A 129 -10.39 13.26 28.74
N GLU A 130 -9.41 13.57 29.59
CA GLU A 130 -8.84 14.92 29.71
C GLU A 130 -8.29 15.42 28.36
N LEU A 131 -7.56 14.57 27.64
CA LEU A 131 -7.04 14.90 26.32
C LEU A 131 -8.15 15.01 25.25
N LEU A 132 -9.21 14.19 25.33
CA LEU A 132 -10.37 14.30 24.45
C LEU A 132 -11.13 15.61 24.66
N ASP A 133 -11.18 16.12 25.89
CA ASP A 133 -11.86 17.36 26.19
C ASP A 133 -11.13 18.57 25.60
N VAL A 134 -9.80 18.51 25.46
CA VAL A 134 -9.02 19.48 24.67
C VAL A 134 -9.49 19.48 23.21
N ALA A 135 -9.65 18.31 22.60
CA ALA A 135 -10.10 18.21 21.21
C ALA A 135 -11.54 18.74 21.02
N LYS A 136 -12.44 18.52 21.98
CA LYS A 136 -13.80 19.10 21.95
C LYS A 136 -13.80 20.62 22.06
N GLN A 137 -12.85 21.20 22.79
CA GLN A 137 -12.74 22.65 22.94
C GLN A 137 -12.15 23.30 21.68
N ASP A 138 -11.23 22.62 21.00
CA ASP A 138 -10.52 23.13 19.83
C ASP A 138 -11.35 23.01 18.53
N ILE A 139 -12.06 21.89 18.35
CA ILE A 139 -12.78 21.60 17.10
C ILE A 139 -14.23 22.09 17.18
N PRO A 140 -14.74 22.84 16.18
CA PRO A 140 -16.14 23.24 16.17
C PRO A 140 -17.09 22.04 16.11
N PHE A 141 -18.22 22.13 16.81
CA PHE A 141 -19.18 21.03 17.01
C PHE A 141 -19.61 20.34 15.70
N ASP A 142 -19.82 21.11 14.64
CA ASP A 142 -20.29 20.59 13.35
C ASP A 142 -19.28 19.64 12.68
N PHE A 143 -18.00 19.71 13.05
CA PHE A 143 -16.94 18.85 12.51
C PHE A 143 -16.69 17.58 13.33
N TRP A 144 -17.28 17.44 14.53
CA TRP A 144 -16.96 16.33 15.44
C TRP A 144 -17.18 14.97 14.78
N LYS A 145 -18.36 14.74 14.20
CA LYS A 145 -18.71 13.46 13.56
C LYS A 145 -17.87 13.12 12.32
N ALA A 146 -17.22 14.12 11.71
CA ALA A 146 -16.37 13.94 10.54
C ALA A 146 -14.88 13.85 10.89
N THR A 147 -14.50 14.18 12.12
CA THR A 147 -13.09 14.24 12.53
C THR A 147 -12.60 12.86 12.97
N PRO A 148 -11.65 12.23 12.27
CA PRO A 148 -11.07 10.97 12.69
C PRO A 148 -10.30 11.12 14.02
N LEU A 149 -10.54 10.16 14.92
CA LEU A 149 -9.88 10.03 16.20
C LEU A 149 -9.09 8.73 16.25
N VAL A 150 -7.77 8.85 16.39
CA VAL A 150 -6.85 7.70 16.36
C VAL A 150 -5.83 7.80 17.50
N LEU A 151 -5.44 6.65 18.06
CA LEU A 151 -4.34 6.48 19.00
C LEU A 151 -3.35 5.47 18.44
N LYS A 152 -2.08 5.87 18.39
CA LYS A 152 -0.96 4.98 18.06
C LYS A 152 -0.03 4.89 19.25
N ALA A 153 0.15 3.68 19.75
CA ALA A 153 1.08 3.40 20.84
C ALA A 153 2.45 3.00 20.29
N THR A 154 3.52 3.51 20.91
CA THR A 154 4.90 3.28 20.48
C THR A 154 5.61 2.25 21.36
N ALA A 155 6.95 2.27 21.40
CA ALA A 155 7.78 1.25 22.02
C ALA A 155 7.40 0.87 23.46
N GLY A 156 6.90 1.82 24.27
CA GLY A 156 6.51 1.55 25.66
C GLY A 156 5.44 0.47 25.81
N LEU A 157 4.44 0.44 24.94
CA LEU A 157 3.38 -0.58 24.97
C LEU A 157 3.81 -1.87 24.25
N ARG A 158 4.74 -1.80 23.29
CA ARG A 158 5.31 -2.99 22.62
C ARG A 158 5.99 -3.93 23.62
N LEU A 159 6.57 -3.37 24.69
CA LEU A 159 7.32 -4.10 25.71
C LEU A 159 6.43 -4.69 26.82
N LEU A 160 5.15 -4.35 26.87
CA LEU A 160 4.23 -4.92 27.85
C LEU A 160 3.85 -6.35 27.44
N PRO A 161 3.52 -7.23 28.42
CA PRO A 161 2.90 -8.51 28.12
C PRO A 161 1.65 -8.32 27.26
N GLY A 162 1.51 -9.12 26.19
CA GLY A 162 0.49 -8.91 25.16
C GLY A 162 -0.93 -8.77 25.71
N GLU A 163 -1.29 -9.54 26.75
CA GLU A 163 -2.60 -9.46 27.39
C GLU A 163 -2.84 -8.12 28.09
N LYS A 164 -1.84 -7.57 28.78
CA LYS A 164 -1.95 -6.26 29.47
C LYS A 164 -2.07 -5.13 28.46
N ALA A 165 -1.23 -5.16 27.42
CA ALA A 165 -1.29 -4.18 26.33
C ALA A 165 -2.67 -4.21 25.65
N GLN A 166 -3.21 -5.40 25.35
CA GLN A 166 -4.53 -5.53 24.72
C GLN A 166 -5.66 -5.00 25.61
N LYS A 167 -5.69 -5.34 26.91
CA LYS A 167 -6.69 -4.81 27.85
C LYS A 167 -6.68 -3.29 27.90
N LEU A 168 -5.48 -2.70 27.96
CA LEU A 168 -5.29 -1.25 27.99
C LEU A 168 -5.78 -0.58 26.70
N LEU A 169 -5.39 -1.12 25.53
CA LEU A 169 -5.85 -0.61 24.22
C LEU A 169 -7.36 -0.76 24.04
N GLN A 170 -7.92 -1.88 24.51
CA GLN A 170 -9.36 -2.12 24.47
C GLN A 170 -10.11 -1.08 25.30
N LYS A 171 -9.60 -0.74 26.50
CA LYS A 171 -10.18 0.33 27.32
C LYS A 171 -10.15 1.69 26.62
N VAL A 172 -9.04 2.05 25.98
CA VAL A 172 -8.98 3.28 25.17
C VAL A 172 -10.01 3.25 24.04
N LYS A 173 -10.13 2.11 23.34
CA LYS A 173 -11.09 1.94 22.25
C LYS A 173 -12.54 2.13 22.72
N GLU A 174 -12.88 1.69 23.92
CA GLU A 174 -14.18 1.95 24.55
C GLU A 174 -14.42 3.44 24.80
N VAL A 175 -13.43 4.13 25.38
CA VAL A 175 -13.51 5.59 25.61
C VAL A 175 -13.66 6.35 24.29
N PHE A 176 -12.93 5.95 23.25
CA PHE A 176 -13.03 6.56 21.92
C PHE A 176 -14.42 6.34 21.30
N LYS A 177 -14.96 5.13 21.36
CA LYS A 177 -16.30 4.82 20.85
C LYS A 177 -17.42 5.58 21.57
N ALA A 178 -17.22 5.95 22.83
CA ALA A 178 -18.14 6.79 23.59
C ALA A 178 -18.01 8.29 23.25
N SER A 179 -16.96 8.69 22.54
CA SER A 179 -16.74 10.07 22.11
C SER A 179 -17.60 10.43 20.89
N PRO A 180 -17.81 11.74 20.60
CA PRO A 180 -18.59 12.18 19.45
C PRO A 180 -17.81 12.18 18.13
N PHE A 181 -16.54 11.80 18.15
CA PHE A 181 -15.65 11.83 17.00
C PHE A 181 -15.77 10.58 16.13
N LEU A 182 -15.24 10.64 14.90
CA LEU A 182 -15.25 9.51 13.98
C LEU A 182 -14.21 8.46 14.41
N VAL A 183 -14.68 7.24 14.69
CA VAL A 183 -13.83 6.14 15.19
C VAL A 183 -13.93 4.94 14.24
N GLY A 184 -12.82 4.63 13.57
CA GLY A 184 -12.68 3.42 12.74
C GLY A 184 -12.34 2.16 13.55
N ASP A 185 -12.31 1.01 12.89
CA ASP A 185 -12.01 -0.27 13.56
C ASP A 185 -10.57 -0.37 14.08
N ASP A 186 -9.62 0.28 13.42
CA ASP A 186 -8.19 0.34 13.74
C ASP A 186 -7.78 1.64 14.45
N CYS A 187 -8.75 2.36 15.01
CA CYS A 187 -8.56 3.62 15.73
C CYS A 187 -7.57 3.55 16.89
N VAL A 188 -7.33 2.37 17.46
CA VAL A 188 -6.37 2.17 18.55
C VAL A 188 -5.49 0.99 18.18
N SER A 189 -4.20 1.23 17.95
CA SER A 189 -3.25 0.18 17.62
C SER A 189 -1.84 0.49 18.11
N ILE A 190 -1.02 -0.55 18.21
CA ILE A 190 0.43 -0.40 18.39
C ILE A 190 1.03 -0.19 17.02
N MET A 191 1.72 0.93 16.84
CA MET A 191 2.49 1.20 15.62
C MET A 191 3.74 0.33 15.65
N ASN A 192 4.20 -0.22 14.54
CA ASN A 192 5.51 -0.90 14.49
C ASN A 192 6.63 0.15 14.23
N GLY A 193 7.90 -0.24 14.40
CA GLY A 193 9.02 0.71 14.23
C GLY A 193 9.21 1.22 12.80
N THR A 194 8.83 0.43 11.80
CA THR A 194 8.88 0.80 10.38
C THR A 194 7.82 1.86 10.06
N ASP A 195 6.57 1.65 10.51
CA ASP A 195 5.46 2.58 10.33
C ASP A 195 5.74 3.92 11.02
N GLU A 196 6.39 3.88 12.19
CA GLU A 196 6.86 5.06 12.93
C GLU A 196 7.88 5.86 12.10
N GLY A 197 8.84 5.16 11.47
CA GLY A 197 9.83 5.77 10.57
C GLY A 197 9.23 6.35 9.29
N VAL A 198 8.31 5.64 8.64
CA VAL A 198 7.60 6.12 7.43
C VAL A 198 6.76 7.34 7.78
N SER A 199 6.01 7.29 8.89
CA SER A 199 5.19 8.41 9.35
C SER A 199 6.03 9.65 9.63
N ALA A 200 7.18 9.50 10.31
CA ALA A 200 8.11 10.61 10.55
C ALA A 200 8.67 11.19 9.24
N TRP A 201 9.00 10.35 8.26
CA TRP A 201 9.44 10.81 6.94
C TRP A 201 8.35 11.58 6.21
N ILE A 202 7.10 11.10 6.24
CA ILE A 202 5.94 11.81 5.66
C ILE A 202 5.78 13.17 6.34
N THR A 203 5.83 13.25 7.68
CA THR A 203 5.73 14.51 8.42
C THR A 203 6.79 15.51 7.99
N ILE A 204 8.06 15.11 7.89
CA ILE A 204 9.15 15.99 7.46
C ILE A 204 8.87 16.53 6.05
N ASN A 205 8.55 15.64 5.10
CA ASN A 205 8.31 16.06 3.71
C ASN A 205 7.06 16.93 3.61
N PHE A 206 5.97 16.59 4.30
CA PHE A 206 4.75 17.39 4.33
C PHE A 206 4.99 18.80 4.88
N LEU A 207 5.70 18.93 6.00
CA LEU A 207 5.97 20.24 6.62
C LEU A 207 7.02 21.07 5.87
N THR A 208 7.98 20.42 5.22
CA THR A 208 9.05 21.09 4.45
C THR A 208 8.70 21.30 2.98
N ALA A 209 7.63 20.66 2.49
CA ALA A 209 7.04 20.89 1.17
C ALA A 209 6.38 22.26 1.03
N LYS A 210 6.61 23.20 1.97
CA LYS A 210 6.36 24.63 1.76
C LYS A 210 6.85 25.02 0.37
N ASP A 211 5.88 25.45 -0.43
CA ASP A 211 5.97 25.91 -1.81
C ASP A 211 6.34 24.84 -2.86
N GLY A 212 5.44 23.88 -3.09
CA GLY A 212 5.43 23.10 -4.34
C GLY A 212 6.77 22.46 -4.71
N LYS A 213 7.58 22.11 -3.70
CA LYS A 213 8.93 21.58 -3.91
C LYS A 213 8.83 20.21 -4.55
N GLU A 214 9.34 20.14 -5.75
CA GLU A 214 9.49 18.91 -6.52
C GLU A 214 10.44 17.97 -5.77
N LEU A 215 9.95 16.79 -5.37
CA LEU A 215 10.75 15.72 -4.79
C LEU A 215 11.65 15.14 -5.89
N VAL A 216 12.96 15.28 -5.73
CA VAL A 216 13.93 14.79 -6.69
C VAL A 216 14.40 13.40 -6.29
N SER A 217 14.20 12.41 -7.17
CA SER A 217 14.61 11.02 -6.95
C SER A 217 15.76 10.61 -7.87
N PRO A 218 16.82 9.97 -7.34
CA PRO A 218 17.89 9.38 -8.14
C PRO A 218 17.48 8.09 -8.85
N CYS A 219 16.28 7.56 -8.57
CA CYS A 219 15.75 6.34 -9.20
C CYS A 219 14.81 6.61 -10.38
N LEU A 220 14.46 7.88 -10.61
CA LEU A 220 13.60 8.30 -11.71
C LEU A 220 14.45 8.85 -12.86
N SER A 221 14.03 8.59 -14.10
CA SER A 221 14.71 9.09 -15.29
C SER A 221 14.89 10.62 -15.22
N PRO A 222 16.05 11.19 -15.59
CA PRO A 222 16.30 12.64 -15.50
C PRO A 222 15.29 13.52 -16.24
N SER A 223 14.61 12.97 -17.25
CA SER A 223 13.55 13.65 -18.00
C SER A 223 12.15 13.47 -17.40
N PHE A 224 12.00 12.58 -16.42
CA PHE A 224 10.72 12.32 -15.79
C PHE A 224 10.31 13.46 -14.87
N LYS A 225 9.08 13.91 -15.03
CA LYS A 225 8.36 14.81 -14.13
C LYS A 225 6.92 14.33 -14.06
N GLY A 226 6.40 14.18 -12.85
CA GLY A 226 5.05 13.68 -12.65
C GLY A 226 4.54 13.98 -11.26
N GLU A 227 3.35 13.46 -11.00
CA GLU A 227 2.70 13.51 -9.70
C GLU A 227 2.60 12.10 -9.14
N TRP A 228 2.80 11.96 -7.84
CA TRP A 228 2.66 10.72 -7.08
C TRP A 228 1.73 10.98 -5.91
N GLU A 229 0.63 10.24 -5.83
CA GLU A 229 -0.33 10.36 -4.74
C GLU A 229 -0.07 9.29 -3.68
N HIS A 230 0.04 9.71 -2.43
CA HIS A 230 0.13 8.81 -1.29
C HIS A 230 -0.58 9.43 -0.09
N ALA A 231 -1.43 8.63 0.57
CA ALA A 231 -2.23 9.07 1.70
C ALA A 231 -3.03 10.37 1.42
N GLU A 232 -3.67 10.44 0.23
CA GLU A 232 -4.44 11.60 -0.26
C GLU A 232 -3.62 12.90 -0.43
N VAL A 233 -2.29 12.80 -0.39
CA VAL A 233 -1.36 13.91 -0.68
C VAL A 233 -0.71 13.66 -2.05
N THR A 234 -0.85 14.64 -2.94
CA THR A 234 -0.22 14.64 -4.26
C THR A 234 1.16 15.30 -4.20
N TYR A 235 2.21 14.52 -4.39
CA TYR A 235 3.59 14.98 -4.45
C TYR A 235 4.04 15.20 -5.89
N ARG A 236 4.68 16.33 -6.19
CA ARG A 236 5.38 16.51 -7.47
C ARG A 236 6.73 15.82 -7.38
N VAL A 237 7.02 14.92 -8.30
CA VAL A 237 8.24 14.11 -8.31
C VAL A 237 9.00 14.29 -9.63
N SER A 238 10.32 14.34 -9.56
CA SER A 238 11.19 14.40 -10.75
C SER A 238 12.44 13.57 -10.63
N GLY A 239 13.04 13.25 -11.77
CA GLY A 239 14.35 12.58 -11.82
C GLY A 239 15.50 13.53 -11.53
N GLN A 240 16.49 13.02 -10.81
CA GLN A 240 17.75 13.71 -10.60
C GLN A 240 18.51 13.85 -11.93
N LYS A 241 19.11 15.02 -12.18
CA LYS A 241 19.99 15.20 -13.34
C LYS A 241 21.16 14.22 -13.27
N ALA A 242 21.36 13.42 -14.32
CA ALA A 242 22.34 12.36 -14.34
C ALA A 242 23.77 12.92 -14.34
N ALA A 243 24.54 12.58 -13.29
CA ALA A 243 25.99 12.68 -13.26
C ALA A 243 26.67 11.31 -13.45
N ALA A 244 25.89 10.22 -13.36
CA ALA A 244 26.31 8.81 -13.43
C ALA A 244 25.13 7.95 -13.93
N SER A 245 25.30 6.61 -14.02
CA SER A 245 24.24 5.69 -14.41
C SER A 245 23.03 5.78 -13.46
N LEU A 246 21.82 5.80 -14.01
CA LEU A 246 20.59 5.82 -13.21
C LEU A 246 20.53 4.65 -12.21
N HIS A 247 20.93 3.46 -12.62
CA HIS A 247 20.95 2.29 -11.73
C HIS A 247 21.92 2.48 -10.56
N GLU A 248 23.10 3.04 -10.79
CA GLU A 248 24.10 3.25 -9.74
C GLU A 248 23.64 4.28 -8.71
N LEU A 249 23.09 5.40 -9.18
CA LEU A 249 22.53 6.44 -8.31
C LEU A 249 21.35 5.90 -7.49
N CYS A 250 20.46 5.13 -8.13
CA CYS A 250 19.35 4.51 -7.46
C CYS A 250 19.81 3.47 -6.43
N ALA A 251 20.72 2.57 -6.81
CA ALA A 251 21.24 1.53 -5.94
C ALA A 251 21.97 2.12 -4.72
N ALA A 252 22.73 3.20 -4.88
CA ALA A 252 23.37 3.90 -3.77
C ALA A 252 22.33 4.44 -2.78
N ARG A 253 21.27 5.09 -3.28
CA ARG A 253 20.20 5.64 -2.44
C ARG A 253 19.39 4.56 -1.74
N VAL A 254 19.04 3.49 -2.45
CA VAL A 254 18.32 2.35 -1.89
C VAL A 254 19.18 1.63 -0.84
N SER A 255 20.48 1.47 -1.09
CA SER A 255 21.40 0.88 -0.11
C SER A 255 21.46 1.70 1.17
N GLU A 256 21.53 3.03 1.09
CA GLU A 256 21.48 3.92 2.26
C GLU A 256 20.19 3.72 3.08
N VAL A 257 19.06 3.52 2.41
CA VAL A 257 17.76 3.28 3.05
C VAL A 257 17.70 1.92 3.75
N LEU A 258 18.30 0.88 3.16
CA LEU A 258 18.21 -0.50 3.65
C LEU A 258 19.32 -0.90 4.62
N GLN A 259 20.49 -0.26 4.54
CA GLN A 259 21.68 -0.65 5.28
C GLN A 259 21.42 -0.73 6.79
N ASN A 260 21.71 -1.89 7.37
CA ASN A 260 21.52 -2.19 8.81
C ASN A 260 20.07 -2.04 9.31
N ARG A 261 19.06 -2.05 8.41
CA ARG A 261 17.64 -1.96 8.79
C ARG A 261 16.93 -3.30 8.85
N VAL A 262 17.49 -4.36 8.26
CA VAL A 262 16.89 -5.69 8.22
C VAL A 262 17.78 -6.75 8.87
N HIS A 263 17.15 -7.76 9.47
CA HIS A 263 17.86 -8.89 10.03
C HIS A 263 18.29 -9.84 8.92
N ARG A 264 19.61 -10.07 8.83
CA ARG A 264 20.19 -11.04 7.91
C ARG A 264 20.16 -12.43 8.53
N THR A 265 19.64 -13.40 7.79
CA THR A 265 19.45 -14.78 8.25
C THR A 265 20.22 -15.75 7.34
N GLU A 266 21.00 -16.68 7.89
CA GLU A 266 21.86 -17.57 7.10
C GLU A 266 21.07 -18.76 6.49
N GLU A 267 19.99 -19.15 7.15
CA GLU A 267 19.07 -20.23 6.80
C GLU A 267 18.40 -20.01 5.44
N VAL A 268 18.30 -18.75 4.99
CA VAL A 268 17.71 -18.38 3.70
C VAL A 268 18.42 -19.04 2.52
N LYS A 269 19.69 -19.44 2.70
CA LYS A 269 20.47 -20.17 1.69
C LYS A 269 19.89 -21.56 1.43
N HIS A 270 19.38 -22.22 2.46
CA HIS A 270 19.06 -23.65 2.44
C HIS A 270 17.56 -23.96 2.42
N VAL A 271 16.70 -23.04 2.86
CA VAL A 271 15.24 -23.23 2.92
C VAL A 271 14.55 -22.81 1.62
N ASP A 272 13.48 -23.50 1.22
CA ASP A 272 12.67 -23.11 0.06
C ASP A 272 11.79 -21.89 0.37
N PHE A 273 11.73 -20.93 -0.55
CA PHE A 273 10.91 -19.72 -0.40
C PHE A 273 9.90 -19.56 -1.53
N TYR A 274 8.71 -19.13 -1.14
CA TYR A 274 7.70 -18.58 -2.04
C TYR A 274 7.69 -17.06 -1.89
N ALA A 275 7.66 -16.35 -3.02
CA ALA A 275 7.46 -14.91 -3.07
C ALA A 275 6.13 -14.61 -3.79
N PHE A 276 5.27 -13.82 -3.17
CA PHE A 276 3.91 -13.54 -3.62
C PHE A 276 3.62 -12.03 -3.54
N SER A 277 2.39 -11.63 -3.87
CA SER A 277 1.97 -10.22 -3.94
C SER A 277 2.90 -9.41 -4.85
N TYR A 278 3.45 -8.29 -4.37
CA TYR A 278 4.17 -7.36 -5.22
C TYR A 278 5.45 -7.93 -5.86
N TYR A 279 6.12 -8.91 -5.23
CA TYR A 279 7.24 -9.62 -5.88
C TYR A 279 6.79 -10.35 -7.15
N TYR A 280 5.58 -10.95 -7.13
CA TYR A 280 4.97 -11.60 -8.28
C TYR A 280 4.62 -10.56 -9.34
N ASP A 281 3.90 -9.50 -8.96
CA ASP A 281 3.41 -8.51 -9.91
C ASP A 281 4.56 -7.77 -10.59
N LEU A 282 5.63 -7.46 -9.85
CA LEU A 282 6.84 -6.88 -10.37
C LEU A 282 7.53 -7.81 -11.37
N ALA A 283 7.78 -9.07 -10.99
CA ALA A 283 8.42 -10.06 -11.85
C ALA A 283 7.62 -10.33 -13.13
N ALA A 284 6.29 -10.46 -13.03
CA ALA A 284 5.40 -10.63 -14.17
C ALA A 284 5.37 -9.37 -15.06
N GLY A 285 5.33 -8.19 -14.46
CA GLY A 285 5.28 -6.90 -15.15
C GLY A 285 6.52 -6.62 -16.01
N VAL A 286 7.67 -7.20 -15.65
CA VAL A 286 8.92 -7.10 -16.44
C VAL A 286 9.26 -8.38 -17.20
N GLY A 287 8.36 -9.36 -17.24
CA GLY A 287 8.49 -10.58 -18.03
C GLY A 287 9.49 -11.61 -17.51
N LEU A 288 9.83 -11.56 -16.22
CA LEU A 288 10.68 -12.60 -15.58
C LEU A 288 9.92 -13.90 -15.33
N ILE A 289 8.60 -13.84 -15.24
CA ILE A 289 7.70 -15.00 -15.08
C ILE A 289 6.46 -14.84 -15.95
N ASP A 290 5.73 -15.93 -16.16
CA ASP A 290 4.42 -15.91 -16.82
C ASP A 290 3.39 -15.21 -15.90
N ALA A 291 2.67 -14.23 -16.45
CA ALA A 291 1.73 -13.42 -15.66
C ALA A 291 0.51 -14.20 -15.15
N GLU A 292 0.12 -15.29 -15.80
CA GLU A 292 -1.04 -16.11 -15.41
C GLU A 292 -0.61 -17.31 -14.56
N LYS A 293 0.47 -17.98 -14.94
CA LYS A 293 0.93 -19.24 -14.35
C LYS A 293 1.95 -19.07 -13.23
N GLY A 294 2.59 -17.91 -13.15
CA GLY A 294 3.75 -17.70 -12.30
C GLY A 294 5.00 -18.42 -12.83
N GLY A 295 5.92 -18.71 -11.92
CA GLY A 295 7.16 -19.39 -12.30
C GLY A 295 8.17 -19.49 -11.18
N SER A 296 9.41 -19.76 -11.54
CA SER A 296 10.55 -19.69 -10.63
C SER A 296 11.63 -18.84 -11.29
N LEU A 297 12.27 -17.99 -10.49
CA LEU A 297 13.39 -17.16 -10.93
C LEU A 297 14.51 -17.23 -9.90
N VAL A 298 15.70 -16.83 -10.32
CA VAL A 298 16.87 -16.73 -9.46
C VAL A 298 16.94 -15.29 -8.91
N VAL A 299 17.31 -15.10 -7.64
CA VAL A 299 17.35 -13.77 -7.01
C VAL A 299 18.17 -12.76 -7.83
N GLY A 300 19.25 -13.20 -8.45
CA GLY A 300 20.07 -12.38 -9.35
C GLY A 300 19.34 -11.84 -10.58
N ASP A 301 18.22 -12.45 -11.00
CA ASP A 301 17.43 -12.01 -12.16
C ASP A 301 16.76 -10.66 -11.88
N PHE A 302 16.39 -10.36 -10.64
CA PHE A 302 15.89 -9.03 -10.27
C PHE A 302 16.95 -7.94 -10.48
N GLU A 303 18.21 -8.22 -10.15
CA GLU A 303 19.32 -7.26 -10.35
C GLU A 303 19.58 -7.03 -11.84
N ILE A 304 19.54 -8.10 -12.65
CA ILE A 304 19.71 -8.01 -14.10
C ILE A 304 18.58 -7.19 -14.71
N ALA A 305 17.34 -7.46 -14.30
CA ALA A 305 16.18 -6.69 -14.71
C ALA A 305 16.28 -5.23 -14.28
N ALA A 306 16.72 -4.94 -13.05
CA ALA A 306 16.91 -3.57 -12.56
C ALA A 306 17.86 -2.79 -13.46
N LYS A 307 19.04 -3.36 -13.74
CA LYS A 307 20.05 -2.74 -14.64
C LYS A 307 19.49 -2.48 -16.03
N TYR A 308 18.75 -3.44 -16.59
CA TYR A 308 18.13 -3.31 -17.90
C TYR A 308 17.06 -2.20 -17.92
N VAL A 309 16.09 -2.25 -17.00
CA VAL A 309 14.98 -1.30 -16.92
C VAL A 309 15.47 0.12 -16.65
N CYS A 310 16.40 0.30 -15.70
CA CYS A 310 16.97 1.62 -15.42
C CYS A 310 17.66 2.21 -16.66
N ARG A 311 18.44 1.41 -17.39
CA ARG A 311 19.07 1.85 -18.65
C ARG A 311 18.03 2.17 -19.73
N THR A 312 16.97 1.38 -19.84
CA THR A 312 15.90 1.65 -20.82
C THR A 312 15.19 2.96 -20.49
N LEU A 313 14.90 3.25 -19.22
CA LEU A 313 14.25 4.51 -18.79
C LEU A 313 15.07 5.77 -19.09
N GLU A 314 16.40 5.67 -19.19
CA GLU A 314 17.25 6.78 -19.65
C GLU A 314 16.98 7.13 -21.13
N THR A 315 16.46 6.19 -21.92
CA THR A 315 16.21 6.36 -23.36
C THR A 315 14.72 6.41 -23.74
N GLN A 316 13.85 5.77 -22.95
CA GLN A 316 12.42 5.62 -23.20
C GLN A 316 11.62 5.81 -21.89
N PRO A 317 11.33 7.06 -21.48
CA PRO A 317 10.82 7.36 -20.13
C PRO A 317 9.33 7.01 -19.87
N GLN A 318 8.61 6.43 -20.83
CA GLN A 318 7.14 6.50 -20.89
C GLN A 318 6.39 5.28 -20.29
N SER A 319 7.08 4.17 -19.97
CA SER A 319 6.45 2.98 -19.40
C SER A 319 6.95 2.71 -17.98
N GLY A 320 6.11 2.93 -16.97
CA GLY A 320 6.39 2.54 -15.58
C GLY A 320 7.57 3.28 -14.95
N PRO A 321 7.44 4.58 -14.60
CA PRO A 321 8.55 5.42 -14.15
C PRO A 321 9.24 4.91 -12.87
N PHE A 322 8.54 4.12 -12.05
CA PHE A 322 9.04 3.58 -10.79
C PHE A 322 9.69 2.19 -10.93
N ALA A 323 9.59 1.51 -12.07
CA ALA A 323 10.06 0.13 -12.22
C ALA A 323 11.58 -0.03 -11.94
N CYS A 324 12.40 0.97 -12.29
CA CYS A 324 13.82 0.99 -11.92
C CYS A 324 14.03 1.01 -10.40
N MET A 325 13.27 1.87 -9.70
CA MET A 325 13.28 1.95 -8.24
C MET A 325 12.85 0.62 -7.62
N ASP A 326 11.73 0.06 -8.06
CA ASP A 326 11.10 -1.12 -7.47
C ASP A 326 11.97 -2.37 -7.63
N LEU A 327 12.55 -2.59 -8.82
CA LEU A 327 13.48 -3.70 -9.06
C LEU A 327 14.78 -3.54 -8.28
N THR A 328 15.32 -2.32 -8.22
CA THR A 328 16.55 -2.03 -7.45
C THR A 328 16.30 -2.27 -5.96
N TYR A 329 15.16 -1.82 -5.45
CA TYR A 329 14.73 -2.04 -4.07
C TYR A 329 14.57 -3.53 -3.74
N VAL A 330 13.81 -4.27 -4.53
CA VAL A 330 13.60 -5.72 -4.33
C VAL A 330 14.92 -6.48 -4.40
N SER A 331 15.78 -6.18 -5.38
CA SER A 331 17.09 -6.83 -5.52
C SER A 331 17.96 -6.62 -4.29
N LEU A 332 18.11 -5.37 -3.83
CA LEU A 332 18.97 -5.05 -2.68
C LEU A 332 18.35 -5.56 -1.36
N LEU A 333 17.03 -5.48 -1.21
CA LEU A 333 16.34 -5.99 -0.02
C LEU A 333 16.56 -7.50 0.16
N LEU A 334 16.44 -8.30 -0.91
CA LEU A 334 16.72 -9.74 -0.86
C LEU A 334 18.18 -10.03 -0.49
N GLN A 335 19.12 -9.23 -0.99
CA GLN A 335 20.54 -9.36 -0.64
C GLN A 335 20.81 -9.02 0.84
N GLU A 336 20.17 -7.96 1.35
CA GLU A 336 20.27 -7.56 2.77
C GLU A 336 19.66 -8.60 3.72
N PHE A 337 18.58 -9.29 3.30
CA PHE A 337 18.06 -10.46 4.04
C PHE A 337 19.01 -11.66 4.04
N GLY A 338 20.04 -11.66 3.19
CA GLY A 338 21.07 -12.70 3.11
C GLY A 338 20.88 -13.70 1.96
N PHE A 339 19.92 -13.47 1.06
CA PHE A 339 19.69 -14.36 -0.07
C PHE A 339 20.89 -14.34 -1.02
N PRO A 340 21.49 -15.50 -1.35
CA PRO A 340 22.53 -15.54 -2.37
C PRO A 340 21.91 -15.25 -3.73
N ARG A 341 22.67 -14.62 -4.63
CA ARG A 341 22.20 -14.29 -5.99
C ARG A 341 21.73 -15.53 -6.76
N SER A 342 22.25 -16.72 -6.45
CA SER A 342 21.84 -18.00 -7.05
C SER A 342 20.59 -18.63 -6.44
N LYS A 343 20.00 -18.05 -5.38
CA LYS A 343 18.83 -18.62 -4.72
C LYS A 343 17.63 -18.60 -5.66
N VAL A 344 16.92 -19.71 -5.75
CA VAL A 344 15.66 -19.80 -6.51
C VAL A 344 14.49 -19.41 -5.60
N LEU A 345 13.61 -18.54 -6.12
CA LEU A 345 12.33 -18.20 -5.52
C LEU A 345 11.20 -18.77 -6.37
N LYS A 346 10.16 -19.31 -5.72
CA LYS A 346 8.93 -19.76 -6.38
C LYS A 346 7.91 -18.63 -6.32
N LEU A 347 7.42 -18.16 -7.46
CA LEU A 347 6.44 -17.08 -7.54
C LEU A 347 5.12 -17.61 -8.06
N THR A 348 4.10 -17.55 -7.19
CA THR A 348 2.75 -18.00 -7.53
C THR A 348 1.68 -17.17 -6.84
N ARG A 349 0.58 -16.92 -7.55
CA ARG A 349 -0.67 -16.35 -7.00
C ARG A 349 -1.54 -17.39 -6.31
N LYS A 350 -1.39 -18.67 -6.67
CA LYS A 350 -2.19 -19.77 -6.12
C LYS A 350 -1.37 -21.04 -5.89
N ILE A 351 -1.69 -21.76 -4.83
CA ILE A 351 -1.19 -23.10 -4.57
C ILE A 351 -2.41 -24.01 -4.46
N ASP A 352 -2.49 -25.04 -5.30
CA ASP A 352 -3.63 -25.97 -5.36
C ASP A 352 -5.00 -25.27 -5.46
N ASN A 353 -5.06 -24.25 -6.32
CA ASN A 353 -6.23 -23.39 -6.56
C ASN A 353 -6.65 -22.50 -5.36
N VAL A 354 -5.83 -22.40 -4.32
CA VAL A 354 -6.02 -21.50 -3.17
C VAL A 354 -5.11 -20.28 -3.31
N GLU A 355 -5.65 -19.09 -3.08
CA GLU A 355 -4.91 -17.82 -3.16
C GLU A 355 -3.79 -17.74 -2.13
N THR A 356 -2.61 -17.29 -2.56
CA THR A 356 -1.46 -17.03 -1.68
C THR A 356 -1.63 -15.70 -0.97
N SER A 357 -2.35 -15.74 0.15
CA SER A 357 -2.56 -14.58 1.03
C SER A 357 -2.57 -15.00 2.51
N TRP A 358 -2.64 -14.01 3.40
CA TRP A 358 -2.72 -14.22 4.84
C TRP A 358 -4.05 -14.82 5.31
N ALA A 359 -5.09 -14.82 4.46
CA ALA A 359 -6.46 -15.13 4.85
C ALA A 359 -6.64 -16.56 5.38
N LEU A 360 -6.05 -17.57 4.71
CA LEU A 360 -6.16 -18.97 5.14
C LEU A 360 -5.49 -19.21 6.51
N GLY A 361 -4.31 -18.61 6.74
CA GLY A 361 -3.63 -18.69 8.03
C GLY A 361 -4.43 -18.01 9.15
N ALA A 362 -5.02 -16.84 8.86
CA ALA A 362 -5.82 -16.12 9.84
C ALA A 362 -7.08 -16.88 10.27
N ILE A 363 -7.78 -17.52 9.33
CA ILE A 363 -8.97 -18.32 9.69
C ILE A 363 -8.60 -19.56 10.50
N PHE A 364 -7.47 -20.22 10.21
CA PHE A 364 -6.98 -21.33 11.04
C PHE A 364 -6.67 -20.89 12.48
N HIS A 365 -5.97 -19.77 12.63
CA HIS A 365 -5.67 -19.21 13.95
C HIS A 365 -6.94 -18.86 14.73
N TYR A 366 -7.94 -18.30 14.05
CA TYR A 366 -9.24 -18.00 14.64
C TYR A 366 -9.99 -19.27 15.08
N ILE A 367 -10.03 -20.31 14.23
CA ILE A 367 -10.66 -21.60 14.55
C ILE A 367 -9.96 -22.26 15.75
N ASP A 368 -8.62 -22.26 15.79
CA ASP A 368 -7.84 -22.81 16.91
C ASP A 368 -8.17 -22.10 18.23
N SER A 369 -8.23 -20.76 18.20
CA SER A 369 -8.63 -19.95 19.37
C SER A 369 -10.02 -20.33 19.90
N LEU A 370 -11.00 -20.49 19.01
CA LEU A 370 -12.35 -20.93 19.40
C LEU A 370 -12.37 -22.32 20.02
N ASN A 371 -11.56 -23.25 19.51
CA ASN A 371 -11.48 -24.61 20.02
C ASN A 371 -10.81 -24.69 21.40
N ARG A 372 -9.80 -23.85 21.65
CA ARG A 372 -9.19 -23.71 22.98
C ARG A 372 -10.17 -23.15 24.00
N GLN A 373 -11.00 -22.18 23.62
CA GLN A 373 -12.04 -21.64 24.52
C GLN A 373 -13.15 -22.64 24.86
N LYS A 374 -13.44 -23.58 23.96
CA LYS A 374 -14.42 -24.67 24.20
C LYS A 374 -13.89 -25.82 25.05
N SER A 375 -12.58 -25.87 25.31
CA SER A 375 -11.93 -26.92 26.09
C SER A 375 -11.45 -26.36 27.43
N PRO A 376 -12.33 -26.15 28.43
CA PRO A 376 -11.85 -25.87 29.78
C PRO A 376 -11.11 -27.12 30.26
N ALA A 377 -9.93 -26.91 30.85
CA ALA A 377 -9.05 -27.95 31.37
C ALA A 377 -9.85 -28.95 32.22
N SER A 378 -9.82 -30.21 31.79
CA SER A 378 -10.30 -31.36 32.56
C SER A 378 -9.38 -31.68 33.73
#